data_AF-A0A6N7A6D8-F1
#
_entry.id   AF-A0A6N7A6D8-F1
#
_cell.length_a   1.000
_cell.length_b   1.000
_cell.length_c   1.000
_cell.angle_alpha   90.00
_cell.angle_beta   90.00
_cell.angle_gamma   90.00
#
_symmetry.space_group_name_H-M   'P 1'
#
loop_
_entity.id
_entity.type
_entity.pdbx_description
1 polymer ?
#
loop_
_entity_poly.entity_id
_entity_poly.type
_entity_poly.pdbx_seq_one_letter_code
_entity_poly.pdbx_strand_id
1 'polypeptide(L)'
;MDHDELNSQDEVDLVGNFIQNVNDWAEMIDEIEPGGRVSIAYNLTESIRELEEKGFFVFGGREIQLIEGGIEDEPSNWPVAIVHVLRNDNETIIRPQQIGT
;
A
#
# COMPACT_ATOMS: atom_id res chain seq x y z
N MET A 1 -5.51 -3.48 -3.19
CA MET A 1 -4.92 -2.14 -3.34
C MET A 1 -5.92 -1.26 -4.04
N ASP A 2 -6.04 0.00 -3.65
CA ASP A 2 -7.07 0.92 -4.16
C ASP A 2 -6.50 2.34 -4.25
N HIS A 3 -7.13 3.19 -5.05
CA HIS A 3 -6.70 4.58 -5.23
C HIS A 3 -7.86 5.52 -5.56
N ASP A 4 -7.66 6.81 -5.30
CA ASP A 4 -8.60 7.86 -5.71
C ASP A 4 -8.64 8.05 -7.23
N GLU A 5 -9.68 8.74 -7.71
CA GLU A 5 -9.79 9.13 -9.12
C GLU A 5 -8.58 9.98 -9.57
N LEU A 6 -8.04 9.62 -10.74
CA LEU A 6 -6.84 10.20 -11.33
C LEU A 6 -7.23 11.15 -12.47
N ASN A 7 -6.64 12.34 -12.49
CA ASN A 7 -7.07 13.45 -13.34
C ASN A 7 -6.16 13.69 -14.56
N SER A 8 -5.06 12.94 -14.69
CA SER A 8 -4.13 13.06 -15.82
C SER A 8 -3.40 11.75 -16.08
N GLN A 9 -2.83 11.61 -17.28
CA GLN A 9 -1.99 10.45 -17.62
C GLN A 9 -0.75 10.37 -16.71
N ASP A 10 -0.16 11.51 -16.35
CA ASP A 10 0.98 11.55 -15.42
C ASP A 10 0.62 10.97 -14.04
N GLU A 11 -0.60 11.23 -13.54
CA GLU A 11 -1.09 10.63 -12.30
C GLU A 11 -1.32 9.12 -12.46
N VAL A 12 -1.86 8.68 -13.61
CA VAL A 12 -2.04 7.25 -13.93
C VAL A 12 -0.71 6.50 -13.93
N ASP A 13 0.29 7.06 -14.61
CA ASP A 13 1.60 6.44 -14.72
C ASP A 13 2.29 6.38 -13.34
N LEU A 14 2.20 7.46 -12.56
CA LEU A 14 2.80 7.52 -11.23
C LEU A 14 2.17 6.52 -10.25
N VAL A 15 0.84 6.57 -10.09
CA VAL A 15 0.12 5.70 -9.14
C VAL A 15 0.17 4.24 -9.61
N GLY A 16 0.05 4.00 -10.92
CA GLY A 16 0.14 2.68 -11.51
C GLY A 16 1.50 2.03 -11.27
N ASN A 17 2.60 2.76 -11.53
CA ASN A 17 3.96 2.26 -11.27
C ASN A 17 4.18 1.95 -9.79
N PHE A 18 3.70 2.80 -8.88
CA PHE A 18 3.79 2.54 -7.44
C PHE A 18 3.06 1.23 -7.06
N ILE A 19 1.79 1.08 -7.46
CA ILE A 19 0.99 -0.10 -7.14
C ILE A 19 1.60 -1.38 -7.72
N GLN A 20 2.11 -1.30 -8.95
CA GLN A 20 2.80 -2.44 -9.58
C GLN A 20 4.05 -2.83 -8.79
N ASN A 21 4.92 -1.86 -8.47
CA ASN A 21 6.14 -2.13 -7.70
C ASN A 21 5.85 -2.77 -6.33
N VAL A 22 4.80 -2.30 -5.63
CA VAL A 22 4.41 -2.88 -4.34
C VAL A 22 3.91 -4.32 -4.51
N ASN A 23 3.11 -4.62 -5.54
CA ASN A 23 2.68 -6.00 -5.81
C ASN A 23 3.86 -6.90 -6.14
N ASP A 24 4.74 -6.48 -7.06
CA ASP A 24 5.90 -7.26 -7.48
C ASP A 24 6.80 -7.61 -6.27
N TRP A 25 7.03 -6.65 -5.36
CA TRP A 25 7.79 -6.93 -4.13
C TRP A 25 7.04 -7.84 -3.15
N ALA A 26 5.73 -7.69 -3.02
CA ALA A 26 4.92 -8.51 -2.13
C ALA A 26 4.89 -9.99 -2.56
N GLU A 27 4.83 -10.25 -3.86
CA GLU A 27 4.85 -11.61 -4.42
C GLU A 27 6.20 -12.32 -4.20
N MET A 28 7.30 -11.56 -4.20
CA MET A 28 8.65 -12.12 -4.12
C MET A 28 9.30 -12.01 -2.74
N ILE A 29 8.64 -11.42 -1.75
CA ILE A 29 9.28 -11.00 -0.48
C ILE A 29 9.97 -12.14 0.29
N ASP A 30 9.45 -13.36 0.17
CA ASP A 30 9.99 -14.56 0.80
C ASP A 30 11.27 -15.07 0.13
N GLU A 31 11.46 -14.74 -1.15
CA GLU A 31 12.65 -15.10 -1.94
C GLU A 31 13.76 -14.04 -1.86
N ILE A 32 13.44 -12.84 -1.35
CA ILE A 32 14.37 -11.71 -1.32
C ILE A 32 15.31 -11.80 -0.10
N GLU A 33 16.61 -11.86 -0.39
CA GLU A 33 17.69 -11.83 0.59
C GLU A 33 17.72 -10.53 1.42
N PRO A 34 18.33 -10.53 2.63
CA PRO A 34 18.33 -9.37 3.53
C PRO A 34 18.81 -8.06 2.88
N GLY A 35 19.84 -8.09 2.03
CA GLY A 35 20.31 -6.92 1.31
C GLY A 35 19.29 -6.37 0.32
N GLY A 36 18.59 -7.26 -0.39
CA GLY A 36 17.49 -6.90 -1.29
C GLY A 36 16.33 -6.23 -0.54
N ARG A 37 16.01 -6.70 0.67
CA ARG A 37 14.97 -6.09 1.53
C ARG A 37 15.31 -4.64 1.90
N VAL A 38 16.58 -4.34 2.16
CA VAL A 38 17.03 -2.96 2.43
C VAL A 38 16.85 -2.08 1.20
N SER A 39 17.22 -2.58 0.01
CA SER A 39 17.03 -1.84 -1.24
C SER A 39 15.56 -1.59 -1.56
N ILE A 40 14.69 -2.58 -1.33
CA ILE A 40 13.24 -2.44 -1.51
C ILE A 40 12.68 -1.39 -0.55
N ALA A 41 13.08 -1.41 0.73
CA ALA A 41 12.62 -0.42 1.70
C ALA A 41 13.02 1.01 1.29
N TYR A 42 14.22 1.19 0.76
CA TYR A 42 14.67 2.47 0.21
C TYR A 42 13.81 2.88 -1.00
N ASN A 43 13.65 2.01 -1.99
CA ASN A 43 12.85 2.31 -3.18
C ASN A 43 11.39 2.61 -2.86
N LEU A 44 10.78 1.86 -1.93
CA LEU A 44 9.42 2.12 -1.44
C LEU A 44 9.32 3.53 -0.83
N THR A 45 10.32 3.93 -0.04
CA THR A 45 10.36 5.27 0.56
C THR A 45 10.44 6.35 -0.51
N GLU A 46 11.27 6.18 -1.53
CA GLU A 46 11.40 7.15 -2.62
C GLU A 46 10.10 7.25 -3.44
N SER A 47 9.45 6.12 -3.76
CA SER A 47 8.17 6.15 -4.48
C SER A 47 7.04 6.79 -3.67
N ILE A 48 7.01 6.59 -2.34
CA ILE A 48 6.04 7.29 -1.47
C ILE A 48 6.30 8.80 -1.49
N ARG A 49 7.56 9.24 -1.41
CA ARG A 49 7.89 10.68 -1.49
C ARG A 49 7.47 11.31 -2.80
N GLU A 50 7.68 10.61 -3.92
CA GLU A 50 7.24 11.10 -5.24
C GLU A 50 5.72 11.30 -5.30
N LEU A 51 4.96 10.36 -4.74
CA LEU A 51 3.50 10.49 -4.61
C LEU A 51 3.11 11.68 -3.71
N GLU A 52 3.79 11.87 -2.57
CA GLU A 52 3.56 13.00 -1.65
C GLU A 52 3.81 14.35 -2.32
N GLU A 53 4.90 14.49 -3.08
CA GLU A 53 5.23 15.70 -3.84
C GLU A 53 4.16 16.04 -4.90
N LYS A 54 3.43 15.02 -5.37
CA LYS A 54 2.33 15.15 -6.35
C LYS A 54 0.96 15.26 -5.70
N GLY A 55 0.90 15.37 -4.38
CA GLY A 55 -0.33 15.61 -3.65
C GLY A 55 -1.13 14.36 -3.31
N PHE A 56 -0.48 13.21 -3.25
CA PHE A 56 -1.08 11.95 -2.78
C PHE A 56 -0.51 11.54 -1.43
N PHE A 57 -1.29 10.82 -0.63
CA PHE A 57 -0.84 10.11 0.55
C PHE A 57 -1.02 8.61 0.36
N VAL A 58 -0.05 7.84 0.84
CA VAL A 58 -0.11 6.38 0.87
C VAL A 58 -0.48 5.93 2.28
N PHE A 59 -1.54 5.16 2.39
CA PHE A 59 -1.97 4.52 3.64
C PHE A 59 -1.73 3.02 3.57
N GLY A 60 -1.07 2.48 4.59
CA GLY A 60 -0.83 1.06 4.77
C GLY A 60 -1.61 0.51 5.96
N GLY A 61 -2.23 -0.64 5.77
CA GLY A 61 -2.91 -1.40 6.82
C GLY A 61 -2.54 -2.87 6.76
N ARG A 62 -2.64 -3.55 7.90
CA ARG A 62 -2.55 -5.00 7.97
C ARG A 62 -3.80 -5.53 8.65
N GLU A 63 -4.48 -6.41 7.96
CA GLU A 63 -5.62 -7.15 8.48
C GLU A 63 -5.25 -8.63 8.61
N ILE A 64 -5.79 -9.31 9.61
CA ILE A 64 -5.76 -10.78 9.66
C ILE A 64 -7.16 -11.25 9.32
N GLN A 65 -7.31 -11.84 8.14
CA GLN A 65 -8.54 -12.49 7.71
C GLN A 65 -8.49 -13.97 8.10
N LEU A 66 -9.64 -14.61 8.17
CA LEU A 66 -9.74 -16.05 8.41
C LEU A 66 -10.05 -16.75 7.08
N ILE A 67 -9.25 -17.74 6.73
CA ILE A 67 -9.60 -18.68 5.65
C ILE A 67 -10.32 -19.84 6.30
N GLU A 68 -11.55 -20.08 5.86
CA GLU A 68 -12.39 -21.20 6.29
C GLU A 68 -12.61 -22.17 5.12
N GLY A 69 -12.62 -23.47 5.41
CA GLY A 69 -12.72 -24.54 4.41
C GLY A 69 -11.40 -24.85 3.71
N GLY A 70 -11.45 -25.62 2.61
CA GLY A 70 -10.25 -26.09 1.91
C GLY A 70 -9.79 -27.47 2.39
N ILE A 71 -8.47 -27.67 2.48
CA ILE A 71 -7.85 -28.94 2.90
C ILE A 71 -7.58 -29.03 4.40
N GLU A 72 -7.64 -27.91 5.12
CA GLU A 72 -7.46 -27.88 6.58
C GLU A 72 -8.81 -27.95 7.29
N ASP A 73 -8.84 -28.68 8.41
CA ASP A 73 -10.06 -28.89 9.21
C ASP A 73 -10.42 -27.68 10.10
N GLU A 74 -9.45 -26.80 10.40
CA GLU A 74 -9.64 -25.61 11.23
C GLU A 74 -9.37 -24.32 10.43
N PRO A 75 -10.11 -23.22 10.71
CA PRO A 75 -9.81 -21.93 10.12
C PRO A 75 -8.38 -21.46 10.40
N SER A 76 -7.72 -20.89 9.39
CA SER A 76 -6.35 -20.39 9.51
C SER A 76 -6.26 -18.89 9.27
N ASN A 77 -5.29 -18.25 9.92
CA ASN A 77 -5.02 -16.83 9.79
C ASN A 77 -4.36 -16.52 8.43
N TRP A 78 -4.96 -15.62 7.68
CA TRP A 78 -4.45 -15.10 6.43
C TRP A 78 -4.15 -13.61 6.55
N PRO A 79 -2.88 -13.21 6.67
CA PRO A 79 -2.52 -11.81 6.72
C PRO A 79 -2.74 -11.14 5.36
N VAL A 80 -3.47 -10.03 5.35
CA VAL A 80 -3.71 -9.21 4.16
C VAL A 80 -3.10 -7.83 4.36
N ALA A 81 -2.30 -7.42 3.39
CA ALA A 81 -1.81 -6.05 3.29
C ALA A 81 -2.84 -5.19 2.54
N ILE A 82 -3.20 -4.06 3.15
CA ILE A 82 -4.09 -3.06 2.59
C ILE A 82 -3.23 -1.85 2.24
N VAL A 83 -3.33 -1.40 0.98
CA VAL A 83 -2.63 -0.20 0.49
C VAL A 83 -3.63 0.67 -0.25
N HIS A 84 -3.75 1.93 0.18
CA HIS A 84 -4.56 2.95 -0.47
C HIS A 84 -3.69 4.15 -0.85
N VAL A 85 -3.89 4.66 -2.07
CA VAL A 85 -3.28 5.91 -2.53
C VAL A 85 -4.39 6.95 -2.70
N LEU A 86 -4.46 7.90 -1.78
CA LEU A 86 -5.52 8.92 -1.74
C LEU A 86 -4.96 10.29 -2.05
N ARG A 87 -5.76 11.18 -2.64
CA ARG A 87 -5.39 12.60 -2.75
C ARG A 87 -5.28 13.18 -1.34
N ASN A 88 -4.34 14.09 -1.12
CA ASN A 88 -4.08 14.67 0.20
C ASN A 88 -5.23 15.56 0.73
N ASP A 89 -6.17 15.92 -0.13
CA ASP A 89 -7.39 16.67 0.15
C ASP A 89 -8.64 15.79 0.22
N ASN A 90 -8.51 14.46 0.10
CA ASN A 90 -9.63 13.53 0.25
C ASN A 90 -10.29 13.69 1.64
N GLU A 91 -11.61 13.91 1.65
CA GLU A 91 -12.40 14.19 2.86
C GLU A 91 -12.45 13.04 3.87
N THR A 92 -12.14 11.81 3.43
CA THR A 92 -12.08 10.63 4.31
C THR A 92 -10.83 10.62 5.20
N ILE A 93 -9.82 11.44 4.88
CA ILE A 93 -8.58 11.54 5.65
C ILE A 93 -8.85 12.35 6.93
N ILE A 94 -8.81 11.67 8.08
CA ILE A 94 -8.95 12.30 9.39
C ILE A 94 -7.66 13.03 9.75
N ARG A 95 -7.73 14.35 9.91
CA ARG A 95 -6.58 15.17 10.28
C ARG A 95 -6.46 15.27 11.81
N PRO A 96 -5.26 15.30 12.38
CA PRO A 96 -5.07 15.37 13.83
C PRO A 96 -5.81 16.53 14.50
N GLN A 97 -5.98 17.67 13.83
CA GLN A 97 -6.71 18.84 14.35
C GLN A 97 -8.24 18.62 14.46
N GLN A 98 -8.77 17.56 13.84
CA GLN A 98 -10.19 17.19 13.87
C GLN A 98 -10.51 16.18 14.98
N ILE A 99 -9.49 15.59 15.61
CA ILE A 99 -9.65 14.71 16.76
C ILE A 99 -9.54 15.58 18.01
N GLY A 100 -10.67 15.95 18.60
CA GLY A 100 -10.72 16.63 19.89
C GLY A 100 -9.95 15.84 20.95
N THR A 101 -9.17 16.55 21.78
CA THR A 101 -8.52 15.97 22.97
C THR A 101 -9.52 15.66 24.06
#